data_AF-A0A837RFQ8-F1
#
_entry.id   AF-A0A837RFQ8-F1
#
_cell.length_a   1.000
_cell.length_b   1.000
_cell.length_c   1.000
_cell.angle_alpha   90.00
_cell.angle_beta   90.00
_cell.angle_gamma   90.00
#
_symmetry.space_group_name_H-M   'P 1'
#
loop_
_entity.id
_entity.type
_entity.pdbx_description
1 polymer ?
#
loop_
_entity_poly.entity_id
_entity_poly.type
_entity_poly.pdbx_seq_one_letter_code
_entity_poly.pdbx_strand_id
1 'polypeptide(L)'
;MSINDRFTLTPSDQQLAIDQHFISIIHALSRFEDVQTTREQTKAIVNGDSTMNVSPEDQAIVLRLKRGLTYIIEHDGPYQLQTSLAINGIVAQDEALDWGTLRTGQIQIGGVRLWSRQFRFKQRSKHKSRVF
;
A
#
# COMPACT_ATOMS: atom_id res chain seq x y z
N MET A 1 0.79 19.15 -20.37
CA MET A 1 -0.57 19.55 -19.97
C MET A 1 -0.45 20.18 -18.59
N SER A 2 -0.71 21.49 -18.47
CA SER A 2 -0.71 22.18 -17.16
C SER A 2 -1.99 21.77 -16.42
N ILE A 3 -1.85 21.10 -15.27
CA ILE A 3 -2.99 20.87 -14.37
C ILE A 3 -3.11 22.14 -13.52
N ASN A 4 -4.11 22.96 -13.83
CA ASN A 4 -4.38 24.17 -13.04
C ASN A 4 -5.02 23.77 -11.71
N ASP A 5 -4.66 24.47 -10.64
CA ASP A 5 -5.33 24.32 -9.35
C ASP A 5 -6.81 24.67 -9.50
N ARG A 6 -7.67 23.70 -9.16
CA ARG A 6 -9.13 23.82 -9.27
C ARG A 6 -9.78 24.31 -7.98
N PHE A 7 -9.09 24.18 -6.85
CA PHE A 7 -9.68 24.34 -5.53
C PHE A 7 -9.17 25.56 -4.80
N THR A 8 -7.95 26.04 -5.08
CA THR A 8 -7.38 27.25 -4.45
C THR A 8 -7.58 27.23 -2.93
N LEU A 9 -7.25 26.10 -2.31
CA LEU A 9 -7.48 25.88 -0.88
C LEU A 9 -6.58 26.79 -0.06
N THR A 10 -7.12 27.39 1.00
CA THR A 10 -6.28 28.04 2.00
C THR A 10 -5.54 26.98 2.82
N PRO A 11 -4.41 27.31 3.47
CA PRO A 11 -3.73 26.38 4.37
C PRO A 11 -4.64 25.81 5.47
N SER A 12 -5.61 26.61 5.94
CA SER A 12 -6.60 26.16 6.92
C SER A 12 -7.55 25.12 6.34
N ASP A 13 -7.99 25.29 5.09
CA ASP A 13 -8.87 24.32 4.41
C ASP A 13 -8.14 23.02 4.12
N GLN A 14 -6.85 23.10 3.77
CA GLN A 14 -5.99 21.93 3.57
C GLN A 14 -5.86 21.13 4.86
N GLN A 15 -5.57 21.79 5.98
CA GLN A 15 -5.47 21.13 7.28
C GLN A 15 -6.79 20.47 7.67
N LEU A 16 -7.91 21.18 7.50
CA LEU A 16 -9.24 20.64 7.80
C LEU A 16 -9.55 19.38 6.95
N ALA A 17 -9.22 19.41 5.65
CA ALA A 17 -9.42 18.27 4.77
C ALA A 17 -8.56 17.06 5.19
N ILE A 18 -7.31 17.31 5.61
CA ILE A 18 -6.44 16.27 6.15
C ILE A 18 -7.07 15.68 7.42
N ASP A 19 -7.42 16.50 8.39
CA ASP A 19 -7.97 16.03 9.68
C ASP A 19 -9.26 15.21 9.51
N GLN A 20 -10.10 15.58 8.54
CA GLN A 20 -11.35 14.88 8.23
C GLN A 20 -11.13 13.51 7.57
N HIS A 21 -10.14 13.39 6.69
CA HIS A 21 -10.00 12.23 5.81
C HIS A 21 -8.83 11.31 6.14
N PHE A 22 -7.83 11.76 6.90
CA PHE A 22 -6.58 11.03 7.15
C PHE A 22 -6.81 9.59 7.62
N ILE A 23 -7.64 9.41 8.67
CA ILE A 23 -7.97 8.08 9.21
C ILE A 23 -8.74 7.24 8.19
N SER A 24 -9.68 7.84 7.46
CA SER A 24 -10.49 7.10 6.47
C SER A 24 -9.66 6.61 5.29
N ILE A 25 -8.66 7.38 4.86
CA ILE A 25 -7.75 6.99 3.79
C ILE A 25 -6.86 5.83 4.27
N ILE A 26 -6.25 5.94 5.46
CA ILE A 26 -5.41 4.87 6.01
C ILE A 26 -6.22 3.57 6.17
N HIS A 27 -7.45 3.67 6.68
CA HIS A 27 -8.34 2.52 6.84
C HIS A 27 -8.70 1.88 5.48
N ALA A 28 -8.95 2.68 4.45
CA ALA A 28 -9.22 2.16 3.11
C ALA A 28 -7.97 1.51 2.49
N LEU A 29 -6.78 2.10 2.69
CA LEU A 29 -5.52 1.55 2.21
C LEU A 29 -5.20 0.20 2.85
N SER A 30 -5.43 0.04 4.15
CA SER A 30 -5.13 -1.21 4.85
C SER A 30 -5.94 -2.41 4.33
N ARG A 31 -7.10 -2.17 3.71
CA ARG A 31 -7.89 -3.22 3.05
C ARG A 31 -7.21 -3.85 1.84
N PHE A 32 -6.33 -3.10 1.16
CA PHE A 32 -5.56 -3.64 0.03
C PHE A 32 -4.41 -4.54 0.51
N GLU A 33 -4.01 -4.41 1.77
CA GLU A 33 -2.99 -5.22 2.45
C GLU A 33 -3.62 -6.37 3.28
N ASP A 34 -4.90 -6.69 3.03
CA ASP A 34 -5.70 -7.71 3.73
C ASP A 34 -5.86 -7.49 5.26
N VAL A 35 -5.64 -6.27 5.74
CA VAL A 35 -5.78 -5.93 7.17
C VAL A 35 -7.25 -5.80 7.56
N GLN A 36 -7.66 -6.52 8.61
CA GLN A 36 -9.05 -6.64 9.07
C GLN A 36 -9.47 -5.70 10.20
N THR A 37 -8.74 -4.60 10.41
CA THR A 37 -9.07 -3.60 11.45
C THR A 37 -10.37 -2.86 11.16
N THR A 38 -11.14 -2.55 12.20
CA THR A 38 -12.20 -1.55 12.13
C THR A 38 -11.62 -0.15 12.01
N ARG A 39 -12.46 0.82 11.62
CA ARG A 39 -12.04 2.24 11.54
C ARG A 39 -11.59 2.78 12.90
N GLU A 40 -12.26 2.39 13.98
CA GLU A 40 -11.89 2.83 15.33
C GLU A 40 -10.57 2.19 15.80
N GLN A 41 -10.32 0.92 15.46
CA GLN A 41 -9.01 0.30 15.70
C GLN A 41 -7.91 0.99 14.89
N THR A 42 -8.17 1.32 13.62
CA THR A 42 -7.22 2.08 12.79
C THR A 42 -6.89 3.42 13.42
N LYS A 43 -7.91 4.15 13.90
CA LYS A 43 -7.74 5.42 14.60
C LYS A 43 -6.87 5.27 15.85
N ALA A 44 -7.16 4.28 16.68
CA ALA A 44 -6.38 4.00 17.89
C ALA A 44 -4.90 3.71 17.55
N ILE A 45 -4.64 2.85 16.56
CA ILE A 45 -3.26 2.55 16.10
C ILE A 45 -2.56 3.82 15.61
N VAL A 46 -3.23 4.62 14.77
CA VAL A 46 -2.68 5.86 14.23
C VAL A 46 -2.35 6.86 15.34
N ASN A 47 -3.15 6.91 16.41
CA ASN A 47 -2.94 7.78 17.56
C ASN A 47 -1.92 7.25 18.57
N GLY A 48 -1.52 5.97 18.46
CA GLY A 48 -0.66 5.31 19.46
C GLY A 48 -1.42 4.85 20.70
N ASP A 49 -2.75 4.77 20.62
CA ASP A 49 -3.60 4.22 21.67
C ASP A 49 -3.53 2.69 21.70
N SER A 50 -3.80 2.09 22.86
CA SER A 50 -3.86 0.63 22.98
C SER A 50 -4.98 0.05 22.13
N THR A 51 -4.69 -1.02 21.39
CA THR A 51 -5.71 -1.78 20.64
C THR A 51 -5.81 -3.22 21.14
N MET A 52 -7.05 -3.71 21.21
CA MET A 52 -7.36 -5.10 21.53
C MET A 52 -7.61 -5.87 20.24
N ASN A 53 -7.15 -7.13 20.20
CA ASN A 53 -7.41 -8.08 19.12
C ASN A 53 -6.93 -7.64 17.72
N VAL A 54 -5.84 -6.88 17.64
CA VAL A 54 -5.15 -6.58 16.37
C VAL A 54 -3.74 -7.14 16.45
N SER A 55 -3.31 -7.88 15.43
CA SER A 55 -1.96 -8.46 15.41
C SER A 55 -0.88 -7.37 15.35
N PRO A 56 0.32 -7.59 15.91
CA PRO A 56 1.43 -6.65 15.77
C PRO A 56 1.81 -6.35 14.30
N GLU A 57 1.65 -7.34 13.43
CA GLU A 57 1.91 -7.23 11.98
C GLU A 57 0.91 -6.27 11.31
N ASP A 58 -0.39 -6.45 11.57
CA ASP A 58 -1.43 -5.53 11.07
C ASP A 58 -1.24 -4.10 11.59
N GLN A 59 -0.85 -3.96 12.87
CA GLN A 59 -0.53 -2.66 13.44
C GLN A 59 0.66 -2.01 12.73
N ALA A 60 1.70 -2.79 12.43
CA ALA A 60 2.87 -2.31 11.69
C ALA A 60 2.51 -1.89 10.26
N ILE A 61 1.65 -2.63 9.56
CA ILE A 61 1.12 -2.24 8.24
C ILE A 61 0.40 -0.88 8.33
N VAL A 62 -0.53 -0.71 9.27
CA VAL A 62 -1.27 0.56 9.46
C VAL A 62 -0.32 1.72 9.75
N LEU A 63 0.71 1.51 10.58
CA LEU A 63 1.70 2.54 10.90
C LEU A 63 2.60 2.88 9.70
N ARG A 64 2.96 1.91 8.85
CA ARG A 64 3.69 2.17 7.60
C ARG A 64 2.84 2.95 6.60
N LEU A 65 1.56 2.61 6.46
CA LEU A 65 0.60 3.37 5.64
C LEU A 65 0.43 4.81 6.14
N LYS A 66 0.34 5.01 7.46
CA LYS A 66 0.35 6.35 8.07
C LYS A 66 1.57 7.14 7.63
N ARG A 67 2.77 6.58 7.79
CA ARG A 67 4.04 7.24 7.41
C ARG A 67 4.09 7.55 5.91
N GLY A 68 3.63 6.63 5.06
CA GLY A 68 3.58 6.83 3.60
C GLY A 68 2.63 7.97 3.21
N LEU A 69 1.44 8.04 3.83
CA LEU A 69 0.49 9.12 3.58
C LEU A 69 1.00 10.47 4.10
N THR A 70 1.60 10.50 5.30
CA THR A 70 2.26 11.71 5.83
C THR A 70 3.35 12.20 4.88
N TYR A 71 4.20 11.30 4.38
CA TYR A 71 5.22 11.65 3.39
C TYR A 71 4.61 12.30 2.14
N ILE A 72 3.49 11.79 1.63
CA ILE A 72 2.81 12.37 0.45
C ILE A 72 2.26 13.77 0.76
N ILE A 73 1.64 13.96 1.92
CA ILE A 73 1.05 15.24 2.33
C ILE A 73 2.13 16.32 2.53
N GLU A 74 3.27 15.93 3.09
CA GLU A 74 4.39 16.83 3.37
C GLU A 74 5.33 17.01 2.17
N HIS A 75 5.18 16.20 1.12
CA HIS A 75 6.01 16.28 -0.07
C HIS A 75 5.71 17.53 -0.88
N ASP A 76 6.61 18.51 -0.80
CA ASP A 76 6.58 19.69 -1.66
C ASP A 76 7.35 19.43 -2.98
N GLY A 77 6.83 19.98 -4.08
CA GLY A 77 7.42 19.87 -5.41
C GLY A 77 6.77 18.85 -6.35
N PRO A 78 7.28 18.75 -7.59
CA PRO A 78 6.69 17.91 -8.63
C PRO A 78 6.95 16.43 -8.36
N TYR A 79 5.95 15.60 -8.63
CA TYR A 79 6.08 14.15 -8.55
C TYR A 79 7.18 13.61 -9.48
N GLN A 80 8.02 12.72 -8.95
CA GLN A 80 9.08 12.03 -9.68
C GLN A 80 9.11 10.54 -9.32
N LEU A 81 9.86 9.74 -10.10
CA LEU A 81 10.08 8.32 -9.77
C LEU A 81 10.66 8.13 -8.35
N GLN A 82 11.54 9.04 -7.92
CA GLN A 82 12.10 9.01 -6.57
C GLN A 82 11.03 9.14 -5.49
N THR A 83 9.96 9.89 -5.76
CA THR A 83 8.79 9.97 -4.87
C THR A 83 8.14 8.58 -4.74
N SER A 84 7.96 7.84 -5.83
CA SER A 84 7.40 6.47 -5.78
C SER A 84 8.31 5.51 -5.02
N LEU A 85 9.62 5.60 -5.23
CA LEU A 85 10.60 4.77 -4.55
C LEU A 85 10.63 5.07 -3.05
N ALA A 86 10.58 6.35 -2.66
CA ALA A 86 10.49 6.74 -1.25
C ALA A 86 9.21 6.20 -0.58
N ILE A 87 8.04 6.38 -1.24
CA ILE A 87 6.77 5.84 -0.74
C ILE A 87 6.87 4.32 -0.59
N ASN A 88 7.38 3.60 -1.61
CA ASN A 88 7.57 2.16 -1.55
C ASN A 88 8.53 1.74 -0.42
N GLY A 89 9.63 2.47 -0.21
CA GLY A 89 10.58 2.22 0.86
C GLY A 89 9.95 2.31 2.25
N ILE A 90 8.98 3.21 2.43
CA ILE A 90 8.23 3.35 3.69
C ILE A 90 7.19 2.23 3.84
N VAL A 91 6.34 2.04 2.83
CA VAL A 91 5.18 1.14 2.97
C VAL A 91 5.56 -0.33 2.93
N ALA A 92 6.65 -0.69 2.24
CA ALA A 92 7.11 -2.07 2.10
C ALA A 92 8.25 -2.45 3.09
N GLN A 93 8.62 -1.53 3.98
CA GLN A 93 9.66 -1.74 4.98
C GLN A 93 9.37 -3.01 5.81
N ASP A 94 10.37 -3.86 5.99
CA ASP A 94 10.32 -5.13 6.74
C ASP A 94 9.38 -6.21 6.19
N GLU A 95 8.78 -6.00 5.01
CA GLU A 95 7.88 -6.97 4.36
C GLU A 95 8.41 -7.41 2.97
N ALA A 96 8.94 -6.47 2.18
CA ALA A 96 9.52 -6.78 0.89
C ALA A 96 10.98 -7.24 1.01
N LEU A 97 11.40 -8.13 0.11
CA LEU A 97 12.80 -8.54 -0.03
C LEU A 97 13.71 -7.34 -0.34
N ASP A 98 13.26 -6.49 -1.27
CA ASP A 98 13.90 -5.22 -1.61
C ASP A 98 12.81 -4.14 -1.58
N TRP A 99 12.98 -3.15 -0.69
CA TRP A 99 12.08 -1.99 -0.59
C TRP A 99 12.76 -0.73 -1.15
N GLY A 100 11.96 0.20 -1.67
CA GLY A 100 12.44 1.46 -2.21
C GLY A 100 13.24 1.36 -3.50
N THR A 101 13.15 0.23 -4.21
CA THR A 101 13.86 -0.01 -5.46
C THR A 101 12.93 -0.62 -6.51
N LEU A 102 13.30 -0.49 -7.79
CA LEU A 102 12.60 -1.17 -8.88
C LEU A 102 13.01 -2.64 -8.92
N ARG A 103 12.01 -3.52 -9.02
CA ARG A 103 12.25 -4.96 -9.20
C ARG A 103 12.87 -5.24 -10.57
N THR A 104 13.82 -6.17 -10.61
CA THR A 104 14.52 -6.61 -11.84
C THR A 104 14.07 -7.98 -12.35
N GLY A 105 13.31 -8.72 -11.55
CA GLY A 105 12.77 -10.04 -11.90
C GLY A 105 11.43 -10.00 -12.65
N GLN A 106 11.07 -11.12 -13.28
CA GLN A 106 9.73 -11.31 -13.83
C GLN A 106 8.71 -11.50 -12.71
N ILE A 107 7.68 -10.65 -12.67
CA ILE A 107 6.59 -10.73 -11.70
C ILE A 107 5.27 -11.11 -12.36
N GLN A 108 4.37 -11.72 -11.59
CA GLN A 108 3.00 -12.00 -12.00
C GLN A 108 2.04 -11.37 -10.99
N ILE A 109 0.97 -10.75 -11.49
CA ILE A 109 -0.16 -10.30 -10.68
C ILE A 109 -1.25 -11.36 -10.80
N GLY A 110 -1.78 -11.83 -9.67
CA GLY A 110 -2.91 -12.76 -9.64
C GLY A 110 -4.22 -12.10 -10.10
N GLY A 111 -5.19 -12.88 -10.57
CA GLY A 111 -6.54 -12.35 -10.89
C GLY A 111 -6.68 -11.57 -12.20
N VAL A 112 -5.58 -11.25 -12.90
CA VAL A 112 -5.65 -10.70 -14.26
C VAL A 112 -5.74 -11.80 -15.31
N ARG A 113 -6.76 -11.73 -16.18
CA ARG A 113 -6.87 -12.62 -17.34
C ARG A 113 -5.90 -12.15 -18.42
N LEU A 114 -4.61 -12.43 -18.25
CA LEU A 114 -3.63 -12.28 -19.32
C LEU A 114 -3.95 -13.32 -20.40
N TRP A 115 -4.66 -12.90 -21.44
CA TRP A 115 -4.94 -13.76 -22.58
C TRP A 115 -3.65 -13.93 -23.39
N SER A 116 -2.80 -14.85 -22.97
CA SER A 116 -1.80 -15.46 -23.83
C SER A 116 -1.85 -16.98 -23.62
N ARG A 117 -2.22 -17.67 -24.70
CA ARG A 117 -2.46 -19.13 -24.77
C ARG A 117 -1.21 -19.99 -24.54
N GLN A 118 -0.08 -19.43 -24.11
CA GLN A 118 1.21 -20.13 -24.14
C GLN A 118 1.53 -20.96 -22.88
N PHE A 119 0.88 -20.74 -21.74
CA PHE A 119 1.35 -21.30 -20.46
C PHE A 119 0.48 -22.39 -19.81
N ARG A 120 -0.37 -23.08 -20.58
CA ARG A 120 -1.14 -24.23 -20.06
C ARG A 120 -0.35 -25.55 -19.96
N PHE A 121 0.97 -25.57 -20.24
CA PHE A 121 1.70 -26.83 -20.45
C PHE A 121 2.66 -27.30 -19.34
N LYS A 122 2.96 -26.53 -18.29
CA LYS A 122 4.00 -26.96 -17.33
C LYS A 122 3.53 -27.45 -15.95
N GLN A 123 2.23 -27.41 -15.66
CA GLN A 123 1.68 -27.89 -14.38
C GLN A 123 0.91 -29.22 -14.49
N ARG A 124 0.72 -29.79 -15.69
CA ARG A 124 0.09 -31.11 -15.89
C ARG A 124 1.06 -32.26 -16.16
N SER A 125 2.36 -31.99 -16.31
CA SER A 125 3.37 -33.00 -16.68
C SER A 125 4.15 -33.63 -15.50
N LYS A 126 3.85 -33.25 -14.25
CA LYS A 126 4.55 -33.80 -13.06
C LYS A 126 3.74 -34.81 -12.23
N HIS A 127 2.65 -35.37 -12.76
CA HIS A 127 1.80 -36.32 -12.04
C HIS A 127 1.49 -37.62 -12.80
N LYS A 128 2.47 -38.10 -13.59
CA LYS A 128 2.51 -39.50 -14.03
C LYS A 128 3.96 -39.98 -14.02
N SER A 129 4.35 -40.70 -12.97
CA SER A 129 5.24 -41.89 -13.02
C SER A 129 5.70 -42.30 -11.61
N ARG A 130 5.65 -43.63 -11.36
CA ARG A 130 5.98 -44.43 -10.16
C ARG A 130 4.80 -44.59 -9.18
N VAL A 131 4.15 -45.74 -8.96
CA VAL A 131 4.47 -47.19 -9.12
C VAL A 131 5.87 -47.53 -8.59
N PHE A 132 6.01 -47.75 -7.29
CA PHE A 132 5.73 -48.99 -6.55
C PHE A 132 5.39 -48.62 -5.11
#